data_AF-A0AAN8UAI9-F1
#
_entry.id   AF-A0AAN8UAI9-F1
#
_cell.length_a   1.000
_cell.length_b   1.000
_cell.length_c   1.000
_cell.angle_alpha   90.00
_cell.angle_beta   90.00
_cell.angle_gamma   90.00
#
_symmetry.space_group_name_H-M   'P 1'
#
loop_
_entity.id
_entity.type
_entity.pdbx_description
1 polymer ?
#
loop_
_entity_poly.entity_id
_entity_poly.type
_entity_poly.pdbx_seq_one_letter_code
_entity_poly.pdbx_strand_id
1 'polypeptide(L)'
;MWVSFILLAIDLSEPQFSSDGIVTKGFIGPSAGNNIGVQLPAERSEIIFVGTRTSEGIPHVSCLTNPQKTCPLCSKAVEPGNKNRRMNTIILIRYPQPSGRCNILIDPGKIRTLDAVIITHSHADVIGCLDDLRDWTNNVQPYVPIYVAKMHLSKI
;
A
#
# COMPACT_ATOMS: atom_id res chain seq x y z
N MET A 1 13.75 -9.94 0.72
CA MET A 1 14.86 -8.97 0.72
C MET A 1 14.42 -7.51 0.55
N TRP A 2 13.24 -7.21 -0.03
CA TRP A 2 12.86 -5.82 -0.39
C TRP A 2 11.88 -5.11 0.57
N VAL A 3 11.12 -5.83 1.40
CA VAL A 3 10.22 -5.20 2.40
C VAL A 3 11.00 -4.47 3.50
N SER A 4 12.25 -4.88 3.77
CA SER A 4 13.12 -4.24 4.77
C SER A 4 13.55 -2.81 4.39
N PHE A 5 13.54 -2.45 3.10
CA PHE A 5 13.93 -1.09 2.67
C PHE A 5 12.83 -0.06 2.85
N ILE A 6 11.55 -0.44 2.76
CA ILE A 6 10.42 0.50 2.94
C ILE A 6 10.36 1.01 4.38
N LEU A 7 10.66 0.16 5.37
CA LEU A 7 10.73 0.57 6.77
C LEU A 7 11.96 1.42 7.10
N LEU A 8 13.04 1.33 6.32
CA LEU A 8 14.27 2.11 6.54
C LEU A 8 14.17 3.55 5.99
N ALA A 9 13.29 3.78 5.01
CA ALA A 9 13.11 5.09 4.36
C ALA A 9 12.15 6.03 5.12
N ILE A 10 11.42 5.52 6.11
CA ILE A 10 10.64 6.34 7.04
C ILE A 10 11.53 6.64 8.24
N ASP A 11 12.55 7.49 8.05
CA ASP A 11 13.24 8.11 9.17
C ASP A 11 12.27 9.13 9.80
N LEU A 12 11.63 8.74 10.90
CA LEU A 12 10.71 9.56 11.69
C LEU A 12 11.44 10.59 12.57
N SER A 13 12.68 10.97 12.24
CA SER A 13 13.51 11.87 13.04
C SER A 13 13.16 13.37 12.92
N GLU A 14 12.15 13.74 12.14
CA GLU A 14 11.51 15.06 12.20
C GLU A 14 10.64 15.16 13.48
N PRO A 15 10.80 16.22 14.31
CA PRO A 15 10.39 16.25 15.72
C PRO A 15 8.87 16.38 15.98
N GLN A 16 8.01 15.98 15.04
CA GLN A 16 6.55 16.15 15.10
C GLN A 16 5.78 14.85 15.44
N PHE A 17 6.43 13.70 15.56
CA PHE A 17 5.74 12.42 15.76
C PHE A 17 6.07 11.81 17.14
N SER A 18 5.12 11.88 18.07
CA SER A 18 5.19 11.12 19.33
C SER A 18 5.11 9.62 19.04
N SER A 19 6.04 8.86 19.61
CA SER A 19 6.15 7.40 19.52
C SER A 19 4.98 6.64 20.16
N ASP A 20 4.07 7.33 20.86
CA ASP A 20 3.08 6.70 21.74
C ASP A 20 1.83 6.14 21.01
N GLY A 21 1.83 6.10 19.68
CA GLY A 21 0.64 5.76 18.88
C GLY A 21 0.77 4.66 17.82
N ILE A 22 1.96 4.10 17.57
CA ILE A 22 2.16 3.14 16.47
C ILE A 22 1.69 1.73 16.89
N VAL A 23 0.44 1.38 16.56
CA VAL A 23 -0.05 -0.01 16.66
C VAL A 23 0.18 -0.72 15.33
N THR A 24 1.25 -1.52 15.23
CA THR A 24 1.47 -2.47 14.13
C THR A 24 0.59 -3.71 14.33
N LYS A 25 -0.69 -3.66 13.92
CA LYS A 25 -1.56 -4.85 13.99
C LYS A 25 -1.30 -5.79 12.80
N GLY A 26 -0.25 -6.59 12.91
CA GLY A 26 -0.07 -7.80 12.10
C GLY A 26 -1.01 -8.90 12.62
N PHE A 27 -2.11 -9.19 11.92
CA PHE A 27 -2.99 -10.29 12.29
C PHE A 27 -2.43 -11.63 11.79
N ILE A 28 -1.80 -12.39 12.69
CA ILE A 28 -1.62 -13.84 12.58
C ILE A 28 -2.26 -14.47 13.84
N GLY A 29 -3.33 -15.26 13.67
CA GLY A 29 -3.95 -16.04 14.73
C GLY A 29 -5.34 -16.57 14.36
N PRO A 30 -5.72 -17.80 14.77
CA PRO A 30 -6.74 -18.61 14.10
C PRO A 30 -8.18 -18.23 14.45
N SER A 31 -9.08 -18.66 13.57
CA SER A 31 -10.53 -18.58 13.68
C SER A 31 -11.07 -19.25 14.95
N ALA A 32 -11.68 -18.45 15.84
CA ALA A 32 -12.76 -18.85 16.73
C ALA A 32 -13.54 -17.59 17.15
N GLY A 33 -14.86 -17.69 17.17
CA GLY A 33 -15.80 -16.57 17.13
C GLY A 33 -15.70 -15.54 18.27
N ASN A 34 -15.82 -14.27 17.91
CA ASN A 34 -16.83 -13.33 18.40
C ASN A 34 -16.62 -12.00 17.66
N ASN A 35 -17.69 -11.50 17.02
CA ASN A 35 -17.73 -10.23 16.30
C ASN A 35 -17.67 -9.06 17.28
N ILE A 36 -16.50 -8.80 17.86
CA ILE A 36 -16.21 -7.52 18.50
C ILE A 36 -15.51 -6.68 17.45
N GLY A 37 -16.29 -5.92 16.69
CA GLY A 37 -15.76 -4.84 15.86
C GLY A 37 -15.03 -3.87 16.78
N VAL A 38 -13.71 -3.97 16.83
CA VAL A 38 -12.88 -2.99 17.54
C VAL A 38 -12.97 -1.69 16.76
N GLN A 39 -13.87 -0.82 17.18
CA GLN A 39 -14.00 0.53 16.66
C GLN A 39 -12.78 1.32 17.17
N LEU A 40 -11.76 1.44 16.32
CA LEU A 40 -10.59 2.26 16.63
C LEU A 40 -11.03 3.73 16.67
N PRO A 41 -10.64 4.51 17.70
CA PRO A 41 -11.00 5.93 17.79
C PRO A 41 -10.51 6.70 16.55
N ALA A 42 -11.33 7.63 16.05
CA ALA A 42 -11.02 8.49 14.90
C ALA A 42 -9.73 9.33 15.07
N GLU A 43 -9.19 9.39 16.29
CA GLU A 43 -8.04 10.17 16.74
C GLU A 43 -6.69 9.45 16.58
N ARG A 44 -6.62 8.26 15.99
CA ARG A 44 -5.37 7.50 15.91
C ARG A 44 -4.75 7.49 14.52
N SER A 45 -3.42 7.52 14.51
CA SER A 45 -2.61 7.27 13.33
C SER A 45 -2.59 5.78 12.99
N GLU A 46 -2.66 5.46 11.71
CA GLU A 46 -2.76 4.12 11.16
C GLU A 46 -1.72 3.95 10.04
N ILE A 47 -1.09 2.77 10.01
CA ILE A 47 -0.32 2.30 8.86
C ILE A 47 -1.07 1.11 8.30
N ILE A 48 -1.55 1.23 7.06
CA ILE A 48 -2.38 0.22 6.40
C ILE A 48 -1.62 -0.32 5.20
N PHE A 49 -1.38 -1.63 5.19
CA PHE A 49 -0.83 -2.32 4.03
C PHE A 49 -1.95 -2.54 3.01
N VAL A 50 -2.04 -1.65 2.02
CA VAL A 50 -3.05 -1.73 0.94
C VAL A 50 -2.69 -2.85 -0.04
N GLY A 51 -1.40 -3.05 -0.28
CA GLY A 51 -0.91 -4.18 -1.05
C GLY A 51 0.47 -4.64 -0.60
N THR A 52 0.78 -5.91 -0.85
CA THR A 52 1.94 -6.63 -0.30
C THR A 52 2.64 -7.50 -1.34
N ARG A 53 2.50 -7.12 -2.62
CA ARG A 53 3.03 -7.85 -3.79
C ARG A 53 4.53 -7.67 -3.93
N THR A 54 5.24 -8.75 -4.22
CA THR A 54 6.63 -8.68 -4.70
C THR A 54 6.68 -8.02 -6.09
N SER A 55 7.86 -7.69 -6.60
CA SER A 55 8.00 -7.14 -7.97
C SER A 55 7.30 -7.99 -9.03
N GLU A 56 7.31 -9.32 -8.87
CA GLU A 56 6.66 -10.26 -9.81
C GLU A 56 5.16 -10.46 -9.52
N GLY A 57 4.78 -10.51 -8.24
CA GLY A 57 3.41 -10.63 -7.75
C GLY A 57 2.68 -11.92 -7.94
N ILE A 58 1.55 -12.05 -7.24
CA ILE A 58 0.79 -13.28 -7.15
C ILE A 58 -0.66 -13.03 -7.59
N PRO A 59 -1.18 -13.82 -8.54
CA PRO A 59 -0.56 -15.00 -9.17
C PRO A 59 0.51 -14.69 -10.23
N HIS A 60 1.50 -15.57 -10.38
CA HIS A 60 2.47 -15.49 -11.48
C HIS A 60 1.84 -16.05 -12.76
N VAL A 61 2.00 -15.34 -13.88
CA VAL A 61 1.53 -15.80 -15.20
C VAL A 61 2.13 -17.17 -15.57
N SER A 62 3.41 -17.39 -15.29
CA SER A 62 4.10 -18.66 -15.56
C SER A 62 3.50 -19.83 -14.78
N CYS A 63 2.99 -19.59 -13.56
CA CYS A 63 2.34 -20.63 -12.76
C CYS A 63 0.93 -20.98 -13.26
N LEU A 64 0.23 -20.02 -13.87
CA LEU A 64 -1.13 -20.23 -14.40
C LEU A 64 -1.14 -20.86 -15.79
N THR A 65 -0.08 -20.66 -16.55
CA THR A 65 0.03 -21.10 -17.96
C THR A 65 0.84 -22.38 -18.14
N ASN A 66 1.45 -22.92 -17.07
CA ASN A 66 2.25 -24.14 -17.15
C ASN A 66 1.34 -25.38 -17.31
N PRO A 67 1.49 -26.16 -18.41
CA PRO A 67 0.62 -27.30 -18.69
C PRO A 67 0.95 -28.54 -17.84
N GLN A 68 2.15 -28.61 -17.24
CA GLN A 68 2.64 -29.78 -16.50
C GLN A 68 2.58 -29.61 -14.98
N LYS A 69 2.63 -28.36 -14.49
CA LYS A 69 2.72 -28.07 -13.06
C LYS A 69 1.71 -27.01 -12.67
N THR A 70 0.88 -27.32 -11.68
CA THR A 70 -0.03 -26.37 -11.05
C THR A 70 0.61 -25.83 -9.76
N CYS A 71 0.51 -24.52 -9.55
CA CYS A 71 0.91 -23.89 -8.29
C CYS A 71 -0.32 -23.66 -7.42
N PRO A 72 -0.51 -24.38 -6.30
CA PRO A 72 -1.72 -24.27 -5.48
C PRO A 72 -1.98 -22.84 -4.98
N LEU A 73 -0.92 -22.06 -4.74
CA LEU A 73 -1.02 -20.69 -4.29
C LEU A 73 -1.51 -19.75 -5.40
N CYS A 74 -0.96 -19.85 -6.61
CA CYS A 74 -1.42 -19.04 -7.74
C CYS A 74 -2.82 -19.44 -8.20
N SER A 75 -3.14 -20.74 -8.17
CA SER A 75 -4.49 -21.23 -8.49
C SER A 75 -5.55 -20.73 -7.51
N LYS A 76 -5.21 -20.59 -6.22
CA LYS A 76 -6.13 -19.96 -5.25
C LYS A 76 -6.17 -18.45 -5.39
N ALA A 77 -5.06 -17.81 -5.73
CA ALA A 77 -4.98 -16.36 -5.84
C ALA A 77 -5.79 -15.76 -7.01
N VAL A 78 -6.24 -16.55 -7.97
CA VAL A 78 -7.17 -16.07 -9.02
C VAL A 78 -8.61 -15.94 -8.50
N GLU A 79 -8.96 -16.62 -7.41
CA GLU A 79 -10.30 -16.55 -6.82
C GLU A 79 -10.57 -15.13 -6.29
N PRO A 80 -11.74 -14.53 -6.57
CA PRO A 80 -12.11 -13.23 -6.03
C PRO A 80 -12.04 -13.19 -4.50
N GLY A 81 -11.43 -12.15 -3.94
CA GLY A 81 -11.30 -11.97 -2.49
C GLY A 81 -10.28 -12.88 -1.79
N ASN A 82 -9.57 -13.75 -2.52
CA ASN A 82 -8.55 -14.60 -1.92
C ASN A 82 -7.36 -13.75 -1.42
N LYS A 83 -6.98 -13.89 -0.16
CA LYS A 83 -5.88 -13.14 0.47
C LYS A 83 -4.52 -13.39 -0.20
N ASN A 84 -4.38 -14.48 -0.95
CA ASN A 84 -3.16 -14.75 -1.71
C ASN A 84 -3.07 -13.90 -2.98
N ARG A 85 -4.15 -13.26 -3.44
CA ARG A 85 -4.08 -12.27 -4.51
C ARG A 85 -3.40 -11.01 -3.98
N ARG A 86 -2.15 -10.80 -4.38
CA ARG A 86 -1.35 -9.67 -3.91
C ARG A 86 -1.23 -8.64 -5.02
N MET A 87 -1.79 -7.46 -4.79
CA MET A 87 -1.60 -6.27 -5.62
C MET A 87 -0.41 -5.46 -5.09
N ASN A 88 0.10 -4.54 -5.91
CA ASN A 88 1.35 -3.79 -5.71
C ASN A 88 1.67 -3.42 -4.25
N THR A 89 2.95 -3.42 -3.89
CA THR A 89 3.34 -3.02 -2.53
C THR A 89 3.01 -1.55 -2.33
N ILE A 90 2.02 -1.28 -1.48
CA ILE A 90 1.46 0.04 -1.23
C ILE A 90 1.17 0.15 0.25
N ILE A 91 1.59 1.25 0.86
CA ILE A 91 1.27 1.58 2.25
C ILE A 91 0.43 2.86 2.27
N LEU A 92 -0.66 2.85 3.01
CA LEU A 92 -1.39 4.07 3.35
C LEU A 92 -1.06 4.46 4.79
N ILE A 93 -0.51 5.66 4.94
CA ILE A 93 -0.35 6.31 6.24
C ILE A 93 -1.54 7.24 6.43
N ARG A 94 -2.28 7.04 7.51
CA ARG A 94 -3.44 7.88 7.85
C ARG A 94 -3.26 8.46 9.25
N TYR A 95 -3.52 9.75 9.42
CA TYR A 95 -3.43 10.39 10.72
C TYR A 95 -4.42 11.57 10.83
N PRO A 96 -4.86 11.92 12.06
CA PRO A 96 -5.76 13.06 12.26
C PRO A 96 -5.05 14.40 12.01
N GLN A 97 -5.78 15.36 11.47
CA GLN A 97 -5.42 16.77 11.32
C GLN A 97 -6.62 17.64 11.74
N PRO A 98 -6.40 18.94 12.05
CA PRO A 98 -7.51 19.85 12.38
C PRO A 98 -8.60 19.95 11.29
N SER A 99 -8.23 19.73 10.02
CA SER A 99 -9.13 19.77 8.85
C SER A 99 -9.83 18.43 8.54
N GLY A 100 -9.52 17.36 9.26
CA GLY A 100 -10.01 16.01 8.98
C GLY A 100 -8.91 14.95 9.06
N ARG A 101 -9.05 13.84 8.32
CA ARG A 101 -7.98 12.82 8.25
C ARG A 101 -7.09 13.09 7.05
N CYS A 102 -5.78 13.05 7.27
CA CYS A 102 -4.79 13.06 6.21
C CYS A 102 -4.46 11.63 5.78
N ASN A 103 -4.35 11.42 4.47
CA ASN A 103 -4.06 10.16 3.80
C ASN A 103 -2.85 10.35 2.88
N ILE A 104 -1.72 9.81 3.29
CA ILE A 104 -0.48 9.78 2.49
C ILE A 104 -0.29 8.37 1.96
N LEU A 105 -0.22 8.23 0.64
CA LEU A 105 0.05 6.96 -0.01
C LEU A 105 1.54 6.82 -0.32
N ILE A 106 2.14 5.71 0.12
CA ILE A 106 3.48 5.30 -0.28
C ILE A 106 3.33 4.33 -1.44
N ASP A 107 3.89 4.73 -2.58
CA ASP A 107 3.72 4.19 -3.93
C ASP A 107 2.27 4.30 -4.45
N PRO A 108 2.09 4.64 -5.74
CA PRO A 108 0.77 4.93 -6.30
C PRO A 108 -0.12 3.68 -6.36
N GLY A 109 -1.42 3.90 -6.17
CA GLY A 109 -2.43 2.85 -6.20
C GLY A 109 -3.85 3.39 -6.03
N LYS A 110 -4.82 2.48 -5.99
CA LYS A 110 -6.26 2.80 -6.04
C LYS A 110 -6.82 3.07 -4.63
N ILE A 111 -6.82 4.33 -4.20
CA ILE A 111 -7.43 4.78 -2.92
C ILE A 111 -8.32 6.00 -3.18
N ARG A 112 -9.43 6.08 -2.44
CA ARG A 112 -10.49 7.07 -2.70
C ARG A 112 -10.26 8.49 -2.14
N THR A 113 -9.31 8.67 -1.25
CA THR A 113 -9.06 9.95 -0.59
C THR A 113 -7.56 10.09 -0.37
N LEU A 114 -6.95 11.08 -1.01
CA LEU A 114 -5.49 11.25 -1.06
C LEU A 114 -5.11 12.72 -0.84
N ASP A 115 -4.24 12.94 0.14
CA ASP A 115 -3.65 14.25 0.41
C ASP A 115 -2.27 14.36 -0.23
N ALA A 116 -1.53 13.26 -0.32
CA ALA A 116 -0.24 13.19 -1.01
C ALA A 116 0.12 11.77 -1.43
N VAL A 117 1.03 11.66 -2.40
CA VAL A 117 1.68 10.40 -2.80
C VAL A 117 3.19 10.55 -2.68
N ILE A 118 3.86 9.55 -2.11
CA ILE A 118 5.31 9.44 -2.04
C ILE A 118 5.73 8.25 -2.90
N ILE A 119 6.63 8.46 -3.86
CA ILE A 119 7.17 7.41 -4.70
C ILE A 119 8.52 6.97 -4.15
N THR A 120 8.64 5.70 -3.82
CA THR A 120 9.85 5.16 -3.18
C THR A 120 10.99 4.97 -4.17
N HIS A 121 10.69 4.48 -5.38
CA HIS A 121 11.67 4.21 -6.41
C HIS A 121 11.03 4.14 -7.81
N SER A 122 11.87 4.16 -8.84
CA SER A 122 11.44 4.27 -10.24
C SER A 122 11.45 2.94 -11.00
N HIS A 123 10.95 1.86 -10.39
CA HIS A 123 10.76 0.58 -11.10
C HIS A 123 9.33 0.47 -11.64
N ALA A 124 9.15 -0.38 -12.65
CA ALA A 124 7.90 -0.50 -13.39
C ALA A 124 6.71 -0.94 -12.51
N ASP A 125 6.95 -1.70 -11.45
CA ASP A 125 5.95 -2.14 -10.48
C ASP A 125 5.38 -0.99 -9.62
N VAL A 126 6.08 0.15 -9.58
CA VAL A 126 5.63 1.39 -8.92
C VAL A 126 5.12 2.40 -9.96
N ILE A 127 5.96 2.76 -10.93
CA ILE A 127 5.67 3.83 -11.90
C ILE A 127 4.50 3.48 -12.82
N GLY A 128 4.28 2.19 -13.11
CA GLY A 128 3.15 1.74 -13.93
C GLY A 128 1.78 2.07 -13.36
N CYS A 129 1.67 2.45 -12.08
CA CYS A 129 0.40 2.85 -11.45
C CYS A 129 0.15 4.37 -11.44
N LEU A 130 1.03 5.18 -12.03
CA LEU A 130 0.81 6.63 -12.10
C LEU A 130 -0.31 7.03 -13.06
N ASP A 131 -0.61 6.21 -14.08
CA ASP A 131 -1.72 6.50 -14.98
C ASP A 131 -3.08 6.47 -14.26
N ASP A 132 -3.22 5.65 -13.21
CA ASP A 132 -4.40 5.68 -12.34
C ASP A 132 -4.54 7.04 -11.61
N LEU A 133 -3.44 7.74 -11.30
CA LEU A 133 -3.49 9.09 -10.72
C LEU A 133 -3.92 10.17 -11.73
N ARG A 134 -3.68 9.92 -13.03
CA ARG A 134 -4.20 10.79 -14.09
C ARG A 134 -5.72 10.71 -14.13
N ASP A 135 -6.28 9.50 -14.15
CA ASP A 135 -7.74 9.31 -14.08
C ASP A 135 -8.31 9.89 -12.78
N TRP A 136 -7.61 9.72 -11.66
CA TRP A 136 -7.97 10.31 -10.37
C TRP A 136 -8.11 11.83 -10.43
N THR A 137 -7.10 12.52 -10.96
CA THR A 137 -7.09 13.98 -11.01
C THR A 137 -8.11 14.57 -12.00
N ASN A 138 -8.50 13.79 -13.01
CA ASN A 138 -9.58 14.16 -13.91
C ASN A 138 -10.98 14.08 -13.27
N ASN A 139 -11.17 13.20 -12.28
CA ASN A 139 -12.51 12.82 -11.82
C ASN A 139 -12.79 13.06 -10.33
N VAL A 140 -11.75 13.27 -9.50
CA VAL A 140 -11.92 13.32 -8.03
C VAL A 140 -11.41 14.61 -7.41
N GLN A 141 -10.20 15.06 -7.74
CA GLN A 141 -9.62 16.30 -7.21
C GLN A 141 -8.67 16.94 -8.23
N PRO A 142 -8.55 18.28 -8.27
CA PRO A 142 -7.83 18.97 -9.36
C PRO A 142 -6.33 18.67 -9.42
N TYR A 143 -5.71 18.33 -8.30
CA TYR A 143 -4.31 17.93 -8.24
C TYR A 143 -4.04 17.05 -7.03
N VAL A 144 -2.96 16.27 -7.08
CA VAL A 144 -2.39 15.54 -5.94
C VAL A 144 -0.88 15.82 -5.90
N PRO A 145 -0.32 16.28 -4.77
CA PRO A 145 1.11 16.47 -4.66
C PRO A 145 1.83 15.11 -4.65
N ILE A 146 2.86 15.00 -5.49
CA ILE A 146 3.69 13.80 -5.62
C ILE A 146 5.12 14.15 -5.17
N TYR A 147 5.63 13.39 -4.21
CA TYR A 147 6.99 13.52 -3.69
C TYR A 147 7.84 12.35 -4.17
N VAL A 148 9.03 12.66 -4.67
CA VAL A 148 10.00 11.67 -5.14
C VAL A 148 11.41 12.17 -4.84
N ALA A 149 12.32 11.26 -4.48
CA ALA A 149 13.73 11.60 -4.40
C ALA A 149 14.26 12.06 -5.78
N LYS A 150 15.11 13.10 -5.77
CA LYS A 150 15.66 13.74 -6.98
C LYS A 150 16.28 12.75 -7.97
N MET A 151 16.91 11.69 -7.48
CA MET A 151 17.55 10.65 -8.31
C MET A 151 16.58 9.84 -9.18
N HIS A 152 15.29 9.82 -8.82
CA HIS A 152 14.25 9.13 -9.57
C HIS A 152 13.45 10.06 -10.48
N LEU A 153 13.55 11.39 -10.32
CA LEU A 153 12.73 12.37 -11.04
C LEU A 153 12.85 12.27 -12.57
N SER A 154 14.02 11.90 -13.11
CA SER A 154 14.22 11.73 -14.56
C SER A 154 13.63 10.44 -15.13
N LYS A 155 13.07 9.57 -14.28
CA LYS A 155 12.55 8.24 -14.61
C LYS A 155 11.05 8.11 -14.34
N ILE A 156 10.41 9.20 -13.96
CA ILE A 156 8.98 9.30 -13.64
C ILE A 156 8.29 10.16 -14.69
#